data_AF-A0A2D0HKS9-F1
#
_entry.id   AF-A0A2D0HKS9-F1
#
_cell.length_a   1.000
_cell.length_b   1.000
_cell.length_c   1.000
_cell.angle_alpha   90.00
_cell.angle_beta   90.00
_cell.angle_gamma   90.00
#
_symmetry.space_group_name_H-M   'P 1'
#
loop_
_entity.id
_entity.type
_entity.pdbx_description
1 polymer ?
#
loop_
_entity_poly.entity_id
_entity_poly.type
_entity_poly.pdbx_seq_one_letter_code
_entity_poly.pdbx_strand_id
1 'polypeptide(L)'
;MSSNIAVNEIYQRVMEHTGFYHDGLPTTGVTEAEDIRNNNEYLYKCIKYSAVINPEQINATAIYELSGSPCIYFTQLNEPNPRELAKLHKLSWNHGSAPMLWVITPEQVLLYNCYSQPRKQDENDPNRHLIESFETTESDLNRMNQFASRLQIESGEFWQWEKAKQIDRQQRVDSVLVKDLNQAEEKLTKKKN
;
A
#
# COMPACT_ATOMS: atom_id res chain seq x y z
N MET A 1 -0.75 21.43 -15.48
CA MET A 1 -1.35 21.98 -14.25
C MET A 1 -2.76 21.44 -14.02
N SER A 2 -3.61 21.33 -15.05
CA SER A 2 -4.96 20.78 -14.91
C SER A 2 -5.04 19.30 -14.52
N SER A 3 -4.09 18.44 -14.95
CA SER A 3 -4.17 17.00 -14.62
C SER A 3 -3.87 16.69 -13.15
N ASN A 4 -2.89 17.39 -12.52
CA ASN A 4 -2.56 17.18 -11.10
C ASN A 4 -3.69 17.63 -10.17
N ILE A 5 -4.45 18.65 -10.55
CA ILE A 5 -5.63 19.11 -9.80
C ILE A 5 -6.71 18.02 -9.85
N ALA A 6 -6.99 17.46 -11.04
CA ALA A 6 -7.96 16.40 -11.21
C ALA A 6 -7.59 15.12 -10.43
N VAL A 7 -6.32 14.70 -10.45
CA VAL A 7 -5.85 13.54 -9.65
C VAL A 7 -6.08 13.78 -8.15
N ASN A 8 -5.79 14.99 -7.66
CA ASN A 8 -5.95 15.32 -6.24
C ASN A 8 -7.43 15.35 -5.82
N GLU A 9 -8.32 15.86 -6.67
CA GLU A 9 -9.77 15.83 -6.43
C GLU A 9 -10.30 14.39 -6.37
N ILE A 10 -9.85 13.53 -7.29
CA ILE A 10 -10.19 12.10 -7.26
C ILE A 10 -9.63 11.43 -6.00
N TYR A 11 -8.39 11.74 -5.62
CA TYR A 11 -7.79 11.23 -4.39
C TYR A 11 -8.65 11.58 -3.17
N GLN A 12 -8.99 12.86 -2.98
CA GLN A 12 -9.84 13.29 -1.87
C GLN A 12 -11.20 12.59 -1.91
N ARG A 13 -11.83 12.50 -3.08
CA ARG A 13 -13.12 11.80 -3.23
C ARG A 13 -13.04 10.33 -2.82
N VAL A 14 -12.00 9.61 -3.22
CA VAL A 14 -11.77 8.20 -2.82
C VAL A 14 -11.60 8.09 -1.31
N MET A 15 -10.78 8.96 -0.72
CA MET A 15 -10.50 8.96 0.72
C MET A 15 -11.75 9.27 1.55
N GLU A 16 -12.61 10.20 1.10
CA GLU A 16 -13.92 10.49 1.71
C GLU A 16 -14.88 9.30 1.59
N HIS A 17 -15.05 8.75 0.39
CA HIS A 17 -15.99 7.65 0.15
C HIS A 17 -15.67 6.40 0.99
N THR A 18 -14.40 6.21 1.30
CA THR A 18 -13.90 5.05 2.06
C THR A 18 -13.76 5.35 3.55
N GLY A 19 -14.07 6.58 3.98
CA GLY A 19 -14.07 7.01 5.39
C GLY A 19 -12.68 7.24 5.98
N PHE A 20 -11.63 7.32 5.14
CA PHE A 20 -10.31 7.71 5.61
C PHE A 20 -10.20 9.22 5.78
N TYR A 21 -10.94 10.00 4.99
CA TYR A 21 -11.09 11.44 5.16
C TYR A 21 -12.54 11.77 5.55
N HIS A 22 -12.73 12.91 6.19
CA HIS A 22 -14.03 13.51 6.48
C HIS A 22 -13.94 15.02 6.32
N ASP A 23 -14.80 15.59 5.47
CA ASP A 23 -14.82 17.02 5.14
C ASP A 23 -13.46 17.56 4.66
N GLY A 24 -12.72 16.73 3.91
CA GLY A 24 -11.40 17.01 3.33
C GLY A 24 -10.24 16.80 4.29
N LEU A 25 -10.50 16.35 5.53
CA LEU A 25 -9.47 16.18 6.56
C LEU A 25 -9.21 14.70 6.87
N PRO A 26 -7.95 14.31 7.13
CA PRO A 26 -7.62 12.96 7.52
C PRO A 26 -8.33 12.59 8.84
N THR A 27 -8.96 11.42 8.86
CA THR A 27 -9.56 10.87 10.07
C THR A 27 -8.53 10.16 10.94
N THR A 28 -8.93 9.75 12.15
CA THR A 28 -8.05 9.06 13.11
C THR A 28 -7.29 7.90 12.48
N GLY A 29 -5.97 7.87 12.70
CA GLY A 29 -5.07 6.84 12.20
C GLY A 29 -4.45 7.18 10.84
N VAL A 30 -5.04 8.10 10.07
CA VAL A 30 -4.43 8.62 8.85
C VAL A 30 -3.46 9.75 9.20
N THR A 31 -2.28 9.74 8.57
CA THR A 31 -1.33 10.85 8.67
C THR A 31 -0.79 11.14 7.28
N GLU A 32 -0.90 12.40 6.85
CA GLU A 32 -0.39 12.84 5.56
C GLU A 32 1.14 12.89 5.57
N ALA A 33 1.74 12.56 4.43
CA ALA A 33 3.19 12.55 4.30
C ALA A 33 3.81 13.95 4.43
N GLU A 34 3.06 15.00 4.08
CA GLU A 34 3.47 16.38 4.30
C GLU A 34 3.59 16.71 5.80
N ASP A 35 2.59 16.32 6.59
CA ASP A 35 2.65 16.46 8.06
C ASP A 35 3.80 15.66 8.66
N ILE A 36 4.04 14.44 8.19
CA ILE A 36 5.17 13.62 8.66
C ILE A 36 6.51 14.32 8.40
N ARG A 37 6.65 15.03 7.27
CA ARG A 37 7.89 15.74 6.92
C ARG A 37 8.08 17.04 7.71
N ASN A 38 6.99 17.76 7.96
CA ASN A 38 7.06 19.17 8.39
C ASN A 38 6.71 19.38 9.86
N ASN A 39 6.06 18.43 10.53
CA ASN A 39 5.64 18.56 11.92
C ASN A 39 6.55 17.75 12.87
N ASN A 40 7.21 18.44 13.80
CA ASN A 40 8.10 17.85 14.80
C ASN A 40 7.39 16.84 15.73
N GLU A 41 6.08 16.94 15.92
CA GLU A 41 5.29 15.95 16.68
C GLU A 41 5.32 14.56 16.04
N TYR A 42 5.57 14.49 14.73
CA TYR A 42 5.67 13.26 13.96
C TYR A 42 7.12 12.81 13.73
N LEU A 43 8.10 13.31 14.48
CA LEU A 43 9.52 12.94 14.29
C LEU A 43 9.76 11.42 14.28
N TYR A 44 9.12 10.66 15.18
CA TYR A 44 9.21 9.20 15.18
C TYR A 44 8.66 8.59 13.88
N LYS A 45 7.53 9.11 13.37
CA LYS A 45 6.94 8.67 12.10
C LYS A 45 7.83 9.05 10.92
N CYS A 46 8.46 10.23 10.95
CA CYS A 46 9.41 10.67 9.92
C CYS A 46 10.58 9.70 9.80
N ILE A 47 11.14 9.25 10.92
CA ILE A 47 12.20 8.23 10.94
C ILE A 47 11.65 6.89 10.40
N LYS A 48 10.53 6.42 10.97
CA LYS A 48 9.90 5.12 10.64
C LYS A 48 9.50 5.01 9.17
N TYR A 49 9.00 6.10 8.58
CA TYR A 49 8.42 6.14 7.24
C TYR A 49 9.23 6.94 6.23
N SER A 50 10.47 7.30 6.55
CA SER A 50 11.36 8.06 5.66
C SER A 50 11.43 7.50 4.25
N ALA A 51 11.57 6.18 4.10
CA ALA A 51 11.55 5.46 2.83
C ALA A 51 10.17 5.48 2.14
N VAL A 52 9.08 5.45 2.92
CA VAL A 52 7.71 5.40 2.40
C VAL A 52 7.26 6.74 1.83
N ILE A 53 7.62 7.84 2.49
CA ILE A 53 7.25 9.21 2.09
C ILE A 53 8.27 9.86 1.14
N ASN A 54 9.34 9.16 0.79
CA ASN A 54 10.37 9.67 -0.11
C ASN A 54 9.84 9.66 -1.57
N PRO A 55 9.88 10.82 -2.27
CA PRO A 55 9.47 10.92 -3.68
C PRO A 55 10.20 9.99 -4.65
N GLU A 56 11.43 9.60 -4.34
CA GLU A 56 12.23 8.69 -5.18
C GLU A 56 11.94 7.20 -4.90
N GLN A 57 11.13 6.90 -3.88
CA GLN A 57 10.77 5.54 -3.47
C GLN A 57 9.27 5.27 -3.61
N ILE A 58 8.54 5.05 -2.51
CA ILE A 58 7.11 4.71 -2.54
C ILE A 58 6.26 5.97 -2.75
N ASN A 59 6.77 7.14 -2.33
CA ASN A 59 6.07 8.42 -2.43
C ASN A 59 4.61 8.33 -1.96
N ALA A 60 4.40 7.79 -0.75
CA ALA A 60 3.07 7.77 -0.17
C ALA A 60 2.59 9.20 0.10
N THR A 61 1.35 9.49 -0.28
CA THR A 61 0.65 10.74 0.06
C THR A 61 0.17 10.72 1.50
N ALA A 62 -0.28 9.56 1.98
CA ALA A 62 -0.71 9.36 3.35
C ALA A 62 -0.47 7.92 3.80
N ILE A 63 -0.47 7.71 5.12
CA ILE A 63 -0.32 6.40 5.75
C ILE A 63 -1.48 6.22 6.73
N TYR A 64 -2.17 5.09 6.66
CA TYR A 64 -3.13 4.68 7.67
C TYR A 64 -2.51 3.67 8.64
N GLU A 65 -2.55 4.00 9.92
CA GLU A 65 -2.15 3.12 11.02
C GLU A 65 -3.37 2.65 11.80
N LEU A 66 -3.46 1.34 12.03
CA LEU A 66 -4.40 0.75 12.96
C LEU A 66 -3.65 0.36 14.24
N SER A 67 -4.02 0.96 15.37
CA SER A 67 -3.37 0.73 16.67
C SER A 67 -1.85 0.91 16.63
N GLY A 68 -1.36 1.93 15.92
CA GLY A 68 0.07 2.27 15.78
C GLY A 68 0.87 1.38 14.81
N SER A 69 0.21 0.44 14.14
CA SER A 69 0.81 -0.40 13.10
C SER A 69 0.35 0.07 11.71
N PRO A 70 1.27 0.26 10.74
CA PRO A 70 0.88 0.64 9.38
C PRO A 70 0.02 -0.46 8.75
N CYS A 71 -1.11 -0.05 8.18
CA CYS A 71 -2.06 -0.93 7.53
C CYS A 71 -2.10 -0.66 6.02
N ILE A 72 -2.12 0.61 5.63
CA ILE A 72 -2.23 1.03 4.22
C ILE A 72 -1.25 2.16 3.93
N TYR A 73 -0.54 2.06 2.81
CA TYR A 73 0.10 3.20 2.17
C TYR A 73 -0.79 3.69 1.03
N PHE A 74 -1.12 4.98 1.02
CA PHE A 74 -1.85 5.59 -0.09
C PHE A 74 -0.87 6.37 -0.94
N THR A 75 -0.96 6.19 -2.26
CA THR A 75 -0.19 6.97 -3.24
C THR A 75 -1.08 7.34 -4.40
N GLN A 76 -0.70 8.40 -5.10
CA GLN A 76 -1.44 8.91 -6.25
C GLN A 76 -0.53 8.96 -7.47
N LEU A 77 -1.02 8.47 -8.60
CA LEU A 77 -0.31 8.47 -9.89
C LEU A 77 -1.29 8.90 -10.99
N ASN A 78 -0.83 9.66 -11.98
CA ASN A 78 -1.71 10.12 -13.05
C ASN A 78 -1.95 9.01 -14.09
N GLU A 79 -0.91 8.61 -14.81
CA GLU A 79 -1.00 7.59 -15.87
C GLU A 79 0.17 6.60 -15.70
N PRO A 80 0.14 5.76 -14.66
CA PRO A 80 1.26 4.88 -14.36
C PRO A 80 1.36 3.76 -15.39
N ASN A 81 2.58 3.49 -15.84
CA ASN A 81 2.82 2.33 -16.70
C ASN A 81 2.99 1.04 -15.87
N PRO A 82 2.84 -0.15 -16.47
CA PRO A 82 2.95 -1.43 -15.77
C PRO A 82 4.24 -1.62 -14.95
N ARG A 83 5.38 -1.12 -15.43
CA ARG A 83 6.67 -1.25 -14.73
C ARG A 83 6.72 -0.36 -13.50
N GLU A 84 6.10 0.81 -13.56
CA GLU A 84 6.01 1.72 -12.43
C GLU A 84 5.20 1.11 -11.30
N LEU A 85 4.04 0.52 -11.62
CA LEU A 85 3.20 -0.20 -10.65
C LEU A 85 3.93 -1.41 -10.03
N ALA A 86 4.59 -2.24 -10.86
CA ALA A 86 5.37 -3.37 -10.38
C ALA A 86 6.55 -2.94 -9.50
N LYS A 87 7.25 -1.86 -9.87
CA LYS A 87 8.33 -1.27 -9.05
C LYS A 87 7.78 -0.78 -7.71
N LEU A 88 6.65 -0.09 -7.72
CA LEU A 88 6.04 0.47 -6.53
C LEU A 88 5.57 -0.60 -5.55
N HIS A 89 4.92 -1.65 -6.07
CA HIS A 89 4.60 -2.85 -5.28
C HIS A 89 5.86 -3.48 -4.67
N LYS A 90 6.92 -3.66 -5.47
CA LYS A 90 8.18 -4.24 -5.00
C LYS A 90 8.83 -3.41 -3.89
N LEU A 91 8.81 -2.08 -4.00
CA LEU A 91 9.29 -1.18 -2.95
C LEU A 91 8.46 -1.33 -1.67
N SER A 92 7.14 -1.41 -1.78
CA SER A 92 6.26 -1.65 -0.63
C SER A 92 6.48 -3.02 0.02
N TRP A 93 6.69 -4.07 -0.77
CA TRP A 93 7.06 -5.40 -0.25
C TRP A 93 8.40 -5.38 0.47
N ASN A 94 9.43 -4.74 -0.12
CA ASN A 94 10.75 -4.59 0.50
C ASN A 94 10.66 -3.85 1.85
N HIS A 95 9.77 -2.86 1.98
CA HIS A 95 9.54 -2.17 3.25
C HIS A 95 8.79 -3.05 4.26
N GLY A 96 7.88 -3.91 3.79
CA GLY A 96 7.29 -5.01 4.55
C GLY A 96 6.47 -4.64 5.78
N SER A 97 6.15 -3.36 5.99
CA SER A 97 5.49 -2.92 7.23
C SER A 97 3.97 -2.83 7.09
N ALA A 98 3.47 -2.26 5.98
CA ALA A 98 2.04 -2.29 5.66
C ALA A 98 1.71 -3.52 4.81
N PRO A 99 0.59 -4.22 5.10
CA PRO A 99 0.07 -5.29 4.23
C PRO A 99 -0.46 -4.79 2.88
N MET A 100 -0.86 -3.52 2.78
CA MET A 100 -1.51 -2.98 1.59
C MET A 100 -0.90 -1.68 1.08
N LEU A 101 -0.96 -1.54 -0.25
CA LEU A 101 -0.66 -0.31 -0.98
C LEU A 101 -1.87 0.01 -1.84
N TRP A 102 -2.38 1.23 -1.74
CA TRP A 102 -3.44 1.76 -2.59
C TRP A 102 -2.84 2.77 -3.55
N VAL A 103 -2.94 2.48 -4.84
CA VAL A 103 -2.54 3.40 -5.91
C VAL A 103 -3.80 4.00 -6.50
N ILE A 104 -3.98 5.30 -6.30
CA ILE A 104 -5.14 6.04 -6.80
C ILE A 104 -4.72 6.78 -8.07
N THR A 105 -5.45 6.54 -9.16
CA THR A 105 -5.31 7.26 -10.43
C THR A 105 -6.63 7.97 -10.76
N PRO A 106 -6.66 8.84 -11.78
CA PRO A 106 -7.91 9.46 -12.21
C PRO A 106 -9.01 8.45 -12.58
N GLU A 107 -8.63 7.28 -13.09
CA GLU A 107 -9.55 6.29 -13.65
C GLU A 107 -9.84 5.14 -12.69
N GLN A 108 -8.90 4.79 -11.81
CA GLN A 108 -9.02 3.61 -10.97
C GLN A 108 -8.27 3.71 -9.64
N VAL A 109 -8.70 2.88 -8.69
CA VAL A 109 -8.02 2.58 -7.43
C VAL A 109 -7.53 1.14 -7.47
N LEU A 110 -6.23 0.94 -7.35
CA LEU A 110 -5.57 -0.35 -7.36
C LEU A 110 -5.13 -0.74 -5.95
N LEU A 111 -5.64 -1.85 -5.43
CA LEU A 111 -5.29 -2.38 -4.12
C LEU A 111 -4.27 -3.50 -4.26
N TYR A 112 -3.06 -3.31 -3.75
CA TYR A 112 -1.96 -4.26 -3.83
C TYR A 112 -1.71 -4.99 -2.52
N ASN A 113 -1.43 -6.29 -2.61
CA ASN A 113 -0.94 -7.10 -1.50
C ASN A 113 0.59 -6.93 -1.35
N CYS A 114 1.00 -6.13 -0.37
CA CYS A 114 2.41 -5.84 -0.11
C CYS A 114 3.14 -6.97 0.63
N TYR A 115 2.46 -8.04 1.04
CA TYR A 115 3.11 -9.24 1.54
C TYR A 115 3.31 -10.30 0.47
N SER A 116 2.72 -10.15 -0.72
CA SER A 116 3.01 -11.06 -1.83
C SER A 116 4.41 -10.80 -2.38
N GLN A 117 5.28 -11.81 -2.35
CA GLN A 117 6.67 -11.69 -2.79
C GLN A 117 6.76 -11.49 -4.32
N PRO A 118 7.39 -10.40 -4.80
CA PRO A 118 7.60 -10.17 -6.22
C PRO A 118 8.68 -11.09 -6.79
N ARG A 119 8.45 -11.61 -8.00
CA ARG A 119 9.41 -12.42 -8.77
C ARG A 119 9.92 -11.64 -9.97
N LYS A 120 11.05 -12.06 -10.54
CA LYS A 120 11.64 -11.39 -11.72
C LYS A 120 10.69 -11.34 -12.93
N GLN A 121 9.86 -12.37 -13.09
CA GLN A 121 8.85 -12.42 -14.16
C GLN A 121 7.70 -11.42 -13.98
N ASP A 122 7.54 -10.87 -12.78
CA ASP A 122 6.43 -9.98 -12.42
C ASP A 122 6.76 -8.50 -12.74
N GLU A 123 8.00 -8.19 -13.17
CA GLU A 123 8.48 -6.82 -13.43
C GLU A 123 7.66 -6.03 -14.48
N ASN A 124 6.85 -6.72 -15.29
CA ASN A 124 5.94 -6.10 -16.25
C ASN A 124 4.48 -6.53 -16.06
N ASP A 125 4.14 -7.26 -15.00
CA ASP A 125 2.78 -7.72 -14.71
C ASP A 125 2.23 -6.97 -13.47
N PRO A 126 1.50 -5.87 -13.67
CA PRO A 126 0.99 -5.05 -12.59
C PRO A 126 -0.22 -5.70 -11.91
N ASN A 127 -0.76 -6.81 -12.41
CA ASN A 127 -1.94 -7.47 -11.87
C ASN A 127 -1.58 -8.65 -10.96
N ARG A 128 -0.33 -9.11 -10.99
CA ARG A 128 0.12 -10.32 -10.29
C ARG A 128 -0.13 -10.29 -8.79
N HIS A 129 0.04 -9.12 -8.17
CA HIS A 129 -0.10 -8.90 -6.72
C HIS A 129 -1.30 -8.02 -6.37
N LEU A 130 -2.20 -7.82 -7.32
CA LEU A 130 -3.40 -7.01 -7.14
C LEU A 130 -4.44 -7.82 -6.34
N ILE A 131 -4.94 -7.21 -5.28
CA ILE A 131 -6.09 -7.69 -4.52
C ILE A 131 -7.34 -7.47 -5.36
N GLU A 132 -7.54 -6.22 -5.79
CA GLU A 132 -8.67 -5.79 -6.59
C GLU A 132 -8.39 -4.43 -7.23
N SER A 133 -9.05 -4.15 -8.36
CA SER A 133 -9.19 -2.81 -8.91
C SER A 133 -10.64 -2.32 -8.83
N PHE A 134 -10.79 -1.02 -8.63
CA PHE A 134 -12.08 -0.31 -8.68
C PHE A 134 -11.95 0.87 -9.62
N GLU A 135 -12.95 1.12 -10.45
CA GLU A 135 -13.02 2.38 -11.20
C GLU A 135 -13.34 3.55 -10.25
N THR A 136 -13.00 4.78 -10.64
CA THR A 136 -13.35 6.00 -9.87
C THR A 136 -14.79 6.46 -10.11
N THR A 137 -15.61 5.60 -10.71
CA THR A 137 -17.05 5.81 -10.89
C THR A 137 -17.80 5.66 -9.56
N GLU A 138 -18.94 6.33 -9.43
CA GLU A 138 -19.72 6.32 -8.20
C GLU A 138 -20.12 4.89 -7.77
N SER A 139 -20.52 4.04 -8.71
CA SER A 139 -20.89 2.66 -8.43
C SER A 139 -19.73 1.84 -7.88
N ASP A 140 -18.54 1.99 -8.44
CA ASP A 140 -17.38 1.20 -8.02
C ASP A 140 -16.74 1.75 -6.74
N LEU A 141 -16.83 3.06 -6.47
CA LEU A 141 -16.48 3.61 -5.16
C LEU A 141 -17.43 3.14 -4.06
N ASN A 142 -18.73 3.01 -4.35
CA ASN A 142 -19.68 2.40 -3.41
C ASN A 142 -19.36 0.91 -3.16
N ARG A 143 -19.00 0.16 -4.22
CA ARG A 143 -18.51 -1.22 -4.08
C ARG A 143 -17.24 -1.27 -3.23
N MET A 144 -16.30 -0.38 -3.47
CA MET A 144 -15.07 -0.27 -2.70
C MET A 144 -15.34 0.04 -1.22
N ASN A 145 -16.25 0.97 -0.93
CA ASN A 145 -16.65 1.30 0.45
C ASN A 145 -17.25 0.10 1.19
N GLN A 146 -18.01 -0.77 0.49
CA GLN A 146 -18.60 -1.97 1.08
C GLN A 146 -17.56 -3.00 1.51
N PHE A 147 -16.42 -3.12 0.81
CA PHE A 147 -15.42 -4.16 1.08
C PHE A 147 -14.18 -3.65 1.79
N ALA A 148 -13.71 -2.45 1.44
CA ALA A 148 -12.38 -1.94 1.79
C ALA A 148 -12.40 -0.56 2.48
N SER A 149 -13.56 -0.12 2.98
CA SER A 149 -13.59 1.10 3.79
C SER A 149 -12.85 0.97 5.10
N ARG A 150 -12.55 2.12 5.71
CA ARG A 150 -11.94 2.20 7.03
C ARG A 150 -12.68 1.33 8.05
N LEU A 151 -14.01 1.37 8.07
CA LEU A 151 -14.82 0.56 8.99
C LEU A 151 -14.60 -0.94 8.79
N GLN A 152 -14.54 -1.41 7.54
CA GLN A 152 -14.29 -2.83 7.23
C GLN A 152 -12.89 -3.27 7.64
N ILE A 153 -11.90 -2.38 7.52
CA ILE A 153 -10.52 -2.63 7.95
C ILE A 153 -10.42 -2.68 9.48
N GLU A 154 -11.07 -1.75 10.18
CA GLU A 154 -11.07 -1.65 11.64
C GLU A 154 -11.82 -2.82 12.31
N SER A 155 -12.98 -3.20 11.77
CA SER A 155 -13.76 -4.35 12.26
C SER A 155 -13.10 -5.69 11.93
N GLY A 156 -12.21 -5.70 10.94
CA GLY A 156 -11.53 -6.87 10.42
C GLY A 156 -12.34 -7.67 9.39
N GLU A 157 -13.52 -7.22 9.02
CA GLU A 157 -14.36 -7.80 7.96
C GLU A 157 -13.65 -7.84 6.61
N PHE A 158 -12.84 -6.82 6.30
CA PHE A 158 -12.00 -6.81 5.10
C PHE A 158 -11.15 -8.09 4.99
N TRP A 159 -10.61 -8.59 6.10
CA TRP A 159 -9.74 -9.78 6.09
C TRP A 159 -10.51 -11.09 5.85
N GLN A 160 -11.84 -11.08 6.00
CA GLN A 160 -12.70 -12.22 5.69
C GLN A 160 -13.10 -12.27 4.22
N TRP A 161 -12.94 -11.16 3.49
CA TRP A 161 -13.22 -11.09 2.06
C TRP A 161 -12.27 -12.01 1.27
N GLU A 162 -12.83 -12.78 0.33
CA GLU A 162 -12.10 -13.80 -0.43
C GLU A 162 -10.85 -13.25 -1.12
N LYS A 163 -10.92 -12.02 -1.66
CA LYS A 163 -9.78 -11.38 -2.32
C LYS A 163 -8.69 -10.94 -1.33
N ALA A 164 -9.02 -10.64 -0.08
CA ALA A 164 -8.06 -10.22 0.93
C ALA A 164 -7.38 -11.39 1.67
N LYS A 165 -7.97 -12.59 1.65
CA LYS A 165 -7.40 -13.80 2.27
C LYS A 165 -6.01 -14.19 1.76
N GLN A 166 -5.63 -13.73 0.56
CA GLN A 166 -4.30 -13.92 0.00
C GLN A 166 -3.20 -13.11 0.72
N ILE A 167 -3.57 -12.16 1.60
CA ILE A 167 -2.61 -11.38 2.38
C ILE A 167 -2.09 -12.25 3.52
N ASP A 168 -0.93 -12.85 3.30
CA ASP A 168 -0.29 -13.75 4.25
C ASP A 168 0.97 -13.12 4.86
N ARG A 169 0.96 -12.96 6.19
CA ARG A 169 2.11 -12.44 6.96
C ARG A 169 3.37 -13.32 6.81
N GLN A 170 3.24 -14.60 6.48
CA GLN A 170 4.39 -15.48 6.25
C GLN A 170 5.15 -15.17 4.95
N GLN A 171 4.55 -14.40 4.04
CA GLN A 171 5.17 -13.95 2.79
C GLN A 171 5.81 -12.55 2.91
N ARG A 172 5.64 -11.89 4.07
CA ARG A 172 6.35 -10.65 4.41
C ARG A 172 7.86 -10.84 4.25
N VAL A 173 8.54 -9.79 3.77
CA VAL A 173 9.98 -9.78 3.48
C VAL A 173 10.84 -10.37 4.60
N ASP A 174 10.59 -10.03 5.86
CA ASP A 174 11.37 -10.55 7.00
C ASP A 174 11.30 -12.08 7.09
N SER A 175 10.11 -12.65 6.93
CA SER A 175 9.87 -14.10 6.94
C SER A 175 10.57 -14.80 5.75
N VAL A 176 10.63 -14.14 4.60
CA VAL A 176 11.31 -14.63 3.40
C VAL A 176 12.83 -14.56 3.56
N LEU A 177 13.37 -13.44 4.05
CA LEU A 177 14.80 -13.26 4.27
C LEU A 177 15.36 -14.29 5.24
N VAL A 178 14.64 -14.60 6.33
CA VAL A 178 15.05 -15.66 7.26
C VAL A 178 15.08 -17.04 6.58
N LYS A 179 14.09 -17.35 5.73
CA LYS A 179 14.08 -18.60 4.95
C LYS A 179 15.26 -18.67 3.98
N ASP A 180 15.54 -17.57 3.27
CA ASP A 180 16.64 -17.50 2.30
C ASP A 180 18.01 -17.66 2.98
N LEU A 181 18.20 -17.07 4.16
CA LEU A 181 19.41 -17.23 4.97
C LEU A 181 19.62 -18.68 5.40
N ASN A 182 18.59 -19.34 5.93
CA ASN A 182 18.67 -20.75 6.34
C ASN A 182 19.00 -21.66 5.15
N GLN A 183 18.37 -21.44 3.99
CA GLN A 183 18.67 -22.20 2.77
C GLN A 183 20.10 -21.99 2.28
N ALA A 184 20.63 -20.77 2.39
CA ALA A 184 22.02 -20.48 2.02
C ALA A 184 23.00 -21.20 2.96
N GLU A 185 22.73 -21.20 4.26
CA GLU A 185 23.54 -21.92 5.26
C GLU A 185 23.57 -23.43 4.99
N GLU A 186 22.41 -24.06 4.74
CA GLU A 186 22.33 -25.49 4.40
C GLU A 186 23.12 -25.84 3.14
N LYS A 187 23.07 -25.00 2.11
CA LYS A 187 23.83 -25.22 0.86
C LYS A 187 25.34 -25.12 1.09
N LEU A 188 25.78 -24.23 1.98
CA LEU A 188 27.19 -24.04 2.31
C LEU A 188 27.73 -25.16 3.21
N THR A 189 26.93 -25.67 4.13
CA THR A 189 27.29 -26.82 4.98
C THR A 189 27.30 -28.13 4.21
N LYS A 190 26.35 -28.36 3.28
CA LYS A 190 26.33 -29.54 2.40
C LYS A 190 27.46 -29.60 1.38
N LYS A 191 28.02 -28.45 0.95
CA LYS A 191 29.20 -28.39 0.06
C LYS A 191 30.53 -28.62 0.78
N LYS A 192 30.52 -28.67 2.12
CA LYS A 192 31.72 -28.84 2.95
C LYS A 192 31.97 -30.30 3.38
N ASN A 193 31.08 -31.22 3.00
CA ASN A 193 31.22 -32.67 3.10
C ASN A 193 31.30 -33.27 1.69
#